data_AF-A0A935YH69-F1
#
_entry.id   AF-A0A935YH69-F1
#
_cell.length_a   1.000
_cell.length_b   1.000
_cell.length_c   1.000
_cell.angle_alpha   90.00
_cell.angle_beta   90.00
_cell.angle_gamma   90.00
#
_symmetry.space_group_name_H-M   'P 1'
#
loop_
_entity.id
_entity.type
_entity.pdbx_description
1 polymer ?
#
loop_
_entity_poly.entity_id
_entity_poly.type
_entity_poly.pdbx_seq_one_letter_code
_entity_poly.pdbx_strand_id
1 'polypeptide(L)'
;MSKSFVIRLSAAALVAGSVMGAAGFAAAQDQTAIYSQYHQAIRAAEICREMTLDPAAWSKVATYVDKKINYEIPAGERLTLIEAAKSDTRVLVWNNGCDSDEVKALLALYDAELANPM
;
A
#
# COMPACT_ATOMS: atom_id res chain seq x y z
N MET A 1 36.03 19.45 65.17
CA MET A 1 36.97 18.32 64.94
C MET A 1 36.13 17.11 64.54
N SER A 2 36.06 16.77 63.26
CA SER A 2 35.92 15.39 62.77
C SER A 2 36.05 15.39 61.24
N LYS A 3 37.10 14.73 60.75
CA LYS A 3 37.35 14.42 59.34
C LYS A 3 36.61 13.14 58.99
N SER A 4 36.05 13.03 57.79
CA SER A 4 35.91 11.79 56.99
C SER A 4 35.41 12.18 55.60
N PHE A 5 36.27 12.16 54.58
CA PHE A 5 36.57 11.05 53.65
C PHE A 5 35.41 10.68 52.70
N VAL A 6 35.57 11.16 51.46
CA VAL A 6 35.34 10.55 50.13
C VAL A 6 34.28 9.45 50.00
N ILE A 7 33.38 9.61 49.02
CA ILE A 7 33.23 8.72 47.85
C ILE A 7 32.38 9.47 46.81
N ARG A 8 33.02 9.83 45.68
CA ARG A 8 32.31 10.16 44.44
C ARG A 8 31.98 8.83 43.76
N LEU A 9 30.69 8.52 43.61
CA LEU A 9 30.25 7.47 42.70
C LEU A 9 29.60 8.14 41.49
N SER A 10 30.34 8.10 40.38
CA SER A 10 29.90 8.52 39.06
C SER A 10 28.90 7.52 38.47
N ALA A 11 27.88 8.08 37.82
CA ALA A 11 27.21 7.59 36.60
C ALA A 11 26.91 6.09 36.46
N ALA A 12 25.62 5.76 36.58
CA ALA A 12 25.01 4.69 35.79
C ALA A 12 23.86 5.29 34.99
N ALA A 13 24.10 5.47 33.69
CA ALA A 13 23.12 5.92 32.72
C ALA A 13 22.08 4.82 32.49
N LEU A 14 20.84 5.04 32.94
CA LEU A 14 19.68 4.31 32.46
C LEU A 14 19.07 5.09 31.30
N VAL A 15 19.59 4.83 30.10
CA VAL A 15 18.87 5.11 28.85
C VAL A 15 17.76 4.06 28.78
N ALA A 16 16.64 4.34 29.45
CA ALA A 16 15.40 3.62 29.20
C ALA A 16 14.84 4.13 27.87
N GLY A 17 15.31 3.52 26.78
CA GLY A 17 14.70 3.65 25.46
C GLY A 17 13.31 3.07 25.50
N SER A 18 12.31 3.90 25.80
CA SER A 18 10.90 3.58 25.57
C SER A 18 10.60 3.72 24.08
N VAL A 19 11.18 2.85 23.26
CA VAL A 19 10.65 2.54 21.93
C VAL A 19 9.66 1.40 22.13
N MET A 20 8.48 1.72 22.66
CA MET A 20 7.37 0.77 22.74
C MET A 20 6.16 1.36 22.05
N GLY A 21 5.90 0.81 20.87
CA GLY A 21 4.57 0.75 20.31
C GLY A 21 4.08 2.05 19.71
N ALA A 22 4.55 2.37 18.50
CA ALA A 22 3.54 2.50 17.46
C ALA A 22 2.80 1.16 17.46
N ALA A 23 1.73 1.07 18.25
CA ALA A 23 0.59 0.27 17.88
C ALA A 23 0.18 0.89 16.55
N GLY A 24 0.83 0.43 15.48
CA GLY A 24 0.28 0.54 14.15
C GLY A 24 -1.13 0.03 14.34
N PHE A 25 -2.09 0.91 14.09
CA PHE A 25 -3.39 0.43 13.70
C PHE A 25 -3.11 -0.51 12.53
N ALA A 26 -2.99 -1.81 12.82
CA ALA A 26 -3.40 -2.82 11.88
C ALA A 26 -4.90 -2.56 11.72
N ALA A 27 -5.23 -1.51 10.96
CA ALA A 27 -6.50 -1.42 10.31
C ALA A 27 -6.61 -2.78 9.64
N ALA A 28 -7.62 -3.56 10.01
CA ALA A 28 -8.07 -4.62 9.14
C ALA A 28 -8.36 -3.92 7.81
N GLN A 29 -7.39 -3.92 6.90
CA GLN A 29 -7.56 -3.27 5.62
C GLN A 29 -8.67 -4.05 4.95
N ASP A 30 -9.75 -3.34 4.61
CA ASP A 30 -10.84 -3.91 3.86
C ASP A 30 -10.26 -4.49 2.57
N GLN A 31 -10.28 -5.82 2.47
CA GLN A 31 -9.68 -6.52 1.33
C GLN A 31 -10.31 -6.09 0.02
N THR A 32 -11.60 -5.74 0.05
CA THR A 32 -12.32 -5.26 -1.14
C THR A 32 -11.80 -3.89 -1.57
N ALA A 33 -11.44 -3.01 -0.62
CA ALA A 33 -10.81 -1.72 -0.90
C ALA A 33 -9.39 -1.89 -1.47
N ILE A 34 -8.58 -2.78 -0.88
CA ILE A 34 -7.24 -3.11 -1.41
C ILE A 34 -7.35 -3.63 -2.85
N TYR A 35 -8.25 -4.60 -3.07
CA TYR A 35 -8.47 -5.21 -4.37
C TYR A 35 -8.87 -4.15 -5.42
N SER A 36 -9.82 -3.29 -5.06
CA SER A 36 -10.29 -2.21 -5.92
C SER A 36 -9.17 -1.23 -6.24
N GLN A 37 -8.35 -0.85 -5.25
CA GLN A 37 -7.25 0.10 -5.46
C GLN A 37 -6.19 -0.43 -6.42
N TYR A 38 -5.84 -1.72 -6.35
CA TYR A 38 -4.92 -2.31 -7.35
C TYR A 38 -5.53 -2.30 -8.75
N HIS A 39 -6.82 -2.63 -8.89
CA HIS A 39 -7.47 -2.58 -10.21
C HIS A 39 -7.63 -1.15 -10.75
N GLN A 40 -7.82 -0.16 -9.86
CA GLN A 40 -7.76 1.25 -10.23
C GLN A 40 -6.36 1.64 -10.72
N ALA A 41 -5.29 1.21 -10.03
CA ALA A 41 -3.91 1.47 -10.45
C ALA A 41 -3.58 0.87 -11.82
N ILE A 42 -4.01 -0.38 -12.08
CA ILE A 42 -3.88 -1.01 -13.41
C ILE A 42 -4.61 -0.16 -14.44
N ARG A 43 -5.86 0.22 -14.16
CA ARG A 43 -6.67 0.98 -15.12
C ARG A 43 -6.09 2.38 -15.40
N ALA A 44 -5.54 3.04 -14.38
CA ALA A 44 -4.89 4.32 -14.52
C ALA A 44 -3.67 4.20 -15.44
N ALA A 45 -2.85 3.16 -15.26
CA ALA A 45 -1.71 2.89 -16.13
C ALA A 45 -2.15 2.60 -17.58
N GLU A 46 -3.18 1.77 -17.79
CA GLU A 46 -3.71 1.49 -19.12
C GLU A 46 -4.16 2.75 -19.86
N ILE A 47 -4.89 3.64 -19.18
CA ILE A 47 -5.42 4.87 -19.79
C ILE A 47 -4.29 5.90 -19.99
N CYS A 48 -3.53 6.19 -18.94
CA CYS A 48 -2.58 7.31 -18.94
C CYS A 48 -1.26 7.03 -19.65
N ARG A 49 -0.93 5.76 -19.87
CA ARG A 49 0.31 5.33 -20.55
C ARG A 49 0.06 4.55 -21.83
N GLU A 50 -1.21 4.46 -22.25
CA GLU A 50 -1.65 3.74 -23.45
C GLU A 50 -1.10 2.30 -23.51
N MET A 51 -1.02 1.64 -22.35
CA MET A 51 -0.46 0.30 -22.24
C MET A 51 -1.53 -0.76 -22.03
N THR A 52 -1.19 -2.00 -22.35
CA THR A 52 -2.01 -3.17 -22.04
C THR A 52 -1.14 -4.26 -21.44
N LEU A 53 -1.70 -5.01 -20.50
CA LEU A 53 -1.06 -6.20 -19.96
C LEU A 53 -1.35 -7.40 -20.87
N ASP A 54 -0.31 -8.13 -21.26
CA ASP A 54 -0.47 -9.41 -21.94
C ASP A 54 -0.96 -10.50 -20.96
N PRO A 55 -1.39 -11.68 -21.43
CA PRO A 55 -1.89 -12.74 -20.55
C PRO A 55 -0.87 -13.22 -19.49
N ALA A 56 0.43 -13.21 -19.81
CA ALA A 56 1.47 -13.63 -18.87
C ALA A 56 1.67 -12.59 -17.76
N ALA A 57 1.65 -11.31 -18.11
CA ALA A 57 1.70 -10.21 -17.15
C ALA A 57 0.45 -10.17 -16.28
N TRP A 58 -0.74 -10.37 -16.87
CA TRP A 58 -2.00 -10.49 -16.13
C TRP A 58 -1.95 -11.61 -15.09
N SER A 59 -1.43 -12.79 -15.46
CA SER A 59 -1.31 -13.92 -14.53
C SER A 59 -0.44 -13.57 -13.31
N LYS A 60 0.68 -12.86 -13.49
CA LYS A 60 1.56 -12.44 -12.39
C LYS A 60 0.89 -11.39 -11.51
N VAL A 61 0.30 -10.35 -12.11
CA VAL A 61 -0.40 -9.27 -11.41
C VAL A 61 -1.58 -9.83 -10.61
N ALA A 62 -2.41 -10.69 -11.22
CA ALA A 62 -3.54 -11.31 -10.54
C ALA A 62 -3.08 -12.15 -9.34
N THR A 63 -2.03 -12.96 -9.51
CA THR A 63 -1.47 -13.76 -8.41
C THR A 63 -0.94 -12.88 -7.27
N TYR A 64 -0.30 -11.75 -7.60
CA TYR A 64 0.20 -10.79 -6.62
C TYR A 64 -0.95 -10.16 -5.82
N VAL A 65 -1.96 -9.63 -6.51
CA VAL A 65 -3.14 -9.01 -5.89
C VAL A 65 -3.88 -10.03 -5.01
N ASP A 66 -4.04 -11.27 -5.48
CA ASP A 66 -4.68 -12.33 -4.70
C ASP A 66 -3.97 -12.62 -3.37
N LYS A 67 -2.63 -12.61 -3.37
CA LYS A 67 -1.85 -12.74 -2.12
C LYS A 67 -2.07 -11.55 -1.19
N LYS A 68 -2.18 -10.33 -1.72
CA LYS A 68 -2.42 -9.12 -0.92
C LYS A 68 -3.76 -9.16 -0.21
N ILE A 69 -4.76 -9.76 -0.84
CA ILE A 69 -6.10 -9.92 -0.28
C ILE A 69 -6.32 -11.23 0.47
N ASN A 70 -5.26 -11.99 0.74
CA ASN A 70 -5.31 -13.32 1.36
C ASN A 70 -6.31 -14.29 0.70
N TYR A 71 -6.61 -14.11 -0.60
CA TYR A 71 -7.61 -14.87 -1.34
C TYR A 71 -9.04 -14.81 -0.77
N GLU A 72 -9.37 -13.82 0.07
CA GLU A 72 -10.62 -13.79 0.85
C GLU A 72 -11.86 -13.42 0.03
N ILE A 73 -11.70 -12.74 -1.11
CA ILE A 73 -12.83 -12.27 -1.93
C ILE A 73 -13.32 -13.39 -2.86
N PRO A 74 -14.61 -13.77 -2.83
CA PRO A 74 -15.20 -14.74 -3.75
C PRO A 74 -15.17 -14.29 -5.22
N ALA A 75 -15.06 -15.24 -6.15
CA ALA A 75 -14.94 -14.94 -7.58
C ALA A 75 -16.10 -14.08 -8.15
N GLY A 76 -17.33 -14.26 -7.66
CA GLY A 76 -18.48 -13.47 -8.11
C GLY A 76 -18.38 -11.98 -7.74
N GLU A 77 -17.85 -11.68 -6.56
CA GLU A 77 -17.69 -10.30 -6.05
C GLU A 77 -16.52 -9.59 -6.73
N ARG A 78 -15.46 -10.32 -7.06
CA ARG A 78 -14.28 -9.79 -7.75
C ARG A 78 -14.64 -9.11 -9.07
N LEU A 79 -15.54 -9.69 -9.86
CA LEU A 79 -15.92 -9.10 -11.15
C LEU A 79 -16.59 -7.73 -10.95
N THR A 80 -17.49 -7.62 -9.97
CA THR A 80 -18.14 -6.36 -9.63
C THR A 80 -17.13 -5.30 -9.20
N LEU A 81 -16.17 -5.67 -8.34
CA LEU A 81 -15.12 -4.76 -7.88
C LEU A 81 -14.21 -4.30 -9.04
N ILE A 82 -13.83 -5.21 -9.94
CA ILE A 82 -13.02 -4.87 -11.12
C ILE A 82 -13.74 -3.84 -12.01
N GLU A 83 -15.02 -4.09 -12.32
CA GLU A 83 -15.76 -3.22 -13.23
C GLU A 83 -16.05 -1.85 -12.60
N ALA A 84 -16.33 -1.81 -11.29
CA ALA A 84 -16.44 -0.57 -10.52
C ALA A 84 -15.12 0.21 -10.55
N ALA A 85 -13.99 -0.43 -10.18
CA ALA A 85 -12.67 0.16 -10.20
C ALA A 85 -12.30 0.74 -11.58
N LYS A 86 -12.62 0.03 -12.66
CA LYS A 86 -12.39 0.50 -14.03
C LYS A 86 -13.22 1.73 -14.38
N SER A 87 -14.50 1.72 -14.01
CA SER A 87 -15.42 2.84 -14.24
C SER A 87 -14.98 4.07 -13.46
N ASP A 88 -14.74 3.92 -12.16
CA ASP A 88 -14.35 5.01 -11.27
C ASP A 88 -13.04 5.65 -11.71
N THR A 89 -12.05 4.82 -12.09
CA THR A 89 -10.76 5.33 -12.60
C THR A 89 -10.92 6.05 -13.93
N ARG A 90 -11.80 5.57 -14.81
CA ARG A 90 -12.08 6.27 -16.08
C ARG A 90 -12.67 7.65 -15.79
N VAL A 91 -13.62 7.75 -14.88
CA VAL A 91 -14.23 9.03 -14.48
C VAL A 91 -13.19 9.94 -13.84
N LEU A 92 -12.34 9.41 -12.95
CA LEU A 92 -11.27 10.15 -12.30
C LEU A 92 -10.29 10.74 -13.33
N VAL A 93 -9.77 9.91 -14.25
CA VAL A 93 -8.83 10.36 -15.28
C VAL A 93 -9.48 11.34 -16.25
N TRP A 94 -10.75 11.12 -16.62
CA TRP A 94 -11.48 12.03 -17.51
C TRP A 94 -11.66 13.42 -16.89
N ASN A 95 -12.03 13.47 -15.61
CA ASN A 95 -12.34 14.73 -14.93
C ASN A 95 -11.07 15.48 -14.51
N ASN A 96 -10.07 14.77 -14.00
CA ASN A 96 -8.94 15.38 -13.30
C ASN A 96 -7.63 15.30 -14.12
N GLY A 97 -7.60 14.47 -15.16
CA GLY A 97 -6.42 14.23 -15.98
C GLY A 97 -5.39 13.33 -15.32
N CYS A 98 -4.47 12.83 -16.13
CA CYS A 98 -3.40 11.92 -15.70
C CYS A 98 -2.36 12.58 -14.78
N ASP A 99 -2.28 13.91 -14.79
CA ASP A 99 -1.34 14.68 -13.98
C ASP A 99 -1.88 15.08 -12.61
N SER A 100 -3.14 14.77 -12.30
CA SER A 100 -3.71 15.00 -10.98
C SER A 100 -3.01 14.17 -9.90
N ASP A 101 -2.97 14.69 -8.67
CA ASP A 101 -2.30 14.03 -7.55
C ASP A 101 -2.92 12.65 -7.26
N GLU A 102 -4.24 12.52 -7.42
CA GLU A 102 -4.98 11.27 -7.23
C GLU A 102 -4.58 10.21 -8.26
N VAL A 103 -4.51 10.59 -9.54
CA VAL A 103 -4.09 9.65 -10.60
C VAL A 103 -2.60 9.33 -10.48
N LYS A 104 -1.75 10.30 -10.10
CA LYS A 104 -0.33 10.05 -9.83
C LYS A 104 -0.13 9.08 -8.68
N ALA A 105 -0.95 9.12 -7.63
CA ALA A 105 -0.89 8.14 -6.55
C ALA A 105 -1.21 6.73 -7.04
N LEU A 106 -2.22 6.57 -7.92
CA LEU A 106 -2.54 5.29 -8.54
C LEU A 106 -1.41 4.78 -9.46
N LEU A 107 -0.80 5.68 -10.25
CA LEU A 107 0.34 5.35 -11.10
C LEU A 107 1.57 4.96 -10.28
N ALA A 108 1.82 5.63 -9.16
CA ALA A 108 2.90 5.29 -8.24
C ALA A 108 2.68 3.90 -7.60
N LEU A 109 1.44 3.56 -7.24
CA LEU A 109 1.10 2.23 -6.76
C LEU A 109 1.36 1.16 -7.84
N TYR A 110 0.99 1.45 -9.09
CA TYR A 110 1.27 0.56 -10.21
C TYR A 110 2.79 0.33 -10.37
N ASP A 111 3.59 1.38 -10.34
CA ASP A 111 5.04 1.28 -10.51
C ASP A 111 5.72 0.53 -9.36
N ALA A 112 5.29 0.78 -8.14
CA ALA A 112 5.87 0.19 -6.94
C ALA A 112 5.56 -1.31 -6.84
N GLU A 113 4.36 -1.74 -7.22
CA GLU A 113 3.86 -3.07 -6.88
C GLU A 113 3.50 -3.95 -8.09
N LEU A 114 3.12 -3.36 -9.23
CA LEU A 114 2.49 -4.08 -10.33
C LEU A 114 3.26 -4.06 -11.66
N ALA A 115 4.20 -3.13 -11.85
CA ALA A 115 5.01 -3.07 -13.06
C ALA A 115 5.97 -4.27 -13.17
N ASN A 116 6.45 -4.79 -12.02
CA ASN A 116 7.30 -5.98 -11.92
C ASN A 116 6.98 -6.77 -10.62
N PRO A 117 5.82 -7.45 -10.54
CA PRO A 117 5.42 -8.15 -9.33
C PRO A 117 6.36 -9.35 -9.09
N MET A 118 6.98 -9.40 -7.89
CA MET A 118 7.84 -10.50 -7.43
C MET A 118 7.03 -11.66 -6.82
#